data_AF-A0A2M8BR08-F1
#
_entry.id   AF-A0A2M8BR08-F1
#
_cell.length_a   1.000
_cell.length_b   1.000
_cell.length_c   1.000
_cell.angle_alpha   90.00
_cell.angle_beta   90.00
_cell.angle_gamma   90.00
#
_symmetry.space_group_name_H-M   'P 1'
#
loop_
_entity.id
_entity.type
_entity.pdbx_description
1 polymer ?
#
loop_
_entity_poly.entity_id
_entity_poly.type
_entity_poly.pdbx_seq_one_letter_code
_entity_poly.pdbx_strand_id
1 'polypeptide(L)'
;MADRKIVDDTHHITQKRGNGQLRREIWIDARNQVTRYNLAYINHALHSGDNGRVVGYDNQHGFHHRHYFGAISSVEFTSFDDIEEQFQTDWTSLRSTL
;
A
#
# COMPACT_ATOMS: atom_id res chain seq x y z
N MET A 1 -7.90 24.41 -0.48
CA MET A 1 -7.40 23.87 -1.76
C MET A 1 -7.55 22.36 -1.68
N ALA A 2 -7.97 21.71 -2.76
CA ALA A 2 -8.04 20.25 -2.78
C ALA A 2 -6.62 19.64 -2.78
N ASP A 3 -6.45 18.46 -2.19
CA ASP A 3 -5.16 17.76 -2.24
C ASP A 3 -4.77 17.47 -3.70
N ARG A 4 -3.48 17.53 -3.99
CA ARG A 4 -2.92 17.23 -5.30
C ARG A 4 -2.26 15.86 -5.29
N LYS A 5 -2.64 14.99 -6.23
CA LYS A 5 -1.95 13.72 -6.46
C LYS A 5 -0.58 13.99 -7.08
N ILE A 6 0.48 13.50 -6.44
CA ILE A 6 1.86 13.64 -6.93
C ILE A 6 2.48 12.32 -7.39
N VAL A 7 1.93 11.19 -6.94
CA VAL A 7 2.36 9.86 -7.34
C VAL A 7 1.15 9.04 -7.73
N ASP A 8 1.27 8.33 -8.85
CA ASP A 8 0.24 7.46 -9.42
C ASP A 8 0.91 6.32 -10.19
N ASP A 9 1.61 5.45 -9.46
CA ASP A 9 2.47 4.44 -10.06
C ASP A 9 1.84 3.05 -9.93
N THR A 10 2.01 2.24 -10.97
CA THR A 10 1.70 0.80 -10.94
C THR A 10 2.87 0.03 -11.52
N HIS A 11 3.39 -0.93 -10.77
CA HIS A 11 4.45 -1.83 -11.22
C HIS A 11 3.95 -3.27 -11.25
N HIS A 12 3.97 -3.90 -12.43
CA HIS A 12 3.53 -5.28 -12.59
C HIS A 12 4.71 -6.24 -12.37
N ILE A 13 4.49 -7.24 -11.52
CA ILE A 13 5.46 -8.30 -11.23
C ILE A 13 5.19 -9.46 -12.17
N THR A 14 6.22 -9.92 -12.88
CA THR A 14 6.08 -11.04 -13.81
C THR A 14 5.73 -12.34 -13.07
N GLN A 15 5.05 -13.26 -13.76
CA GLN A 15 4.67 -14.56 -13.19
C GLN A 15 5.87 -15.33 -12.63
N LYS A 16 7.02 -15.30 -13.33
CA LYS A 16 8.28 -15.93 -12.88
C LYS A 16 8.82 -15.39 -11.55
N ARG A 17 8.35 -14.21 -11.12
CA ARG A 17 8.77 -13.52 -9.89
C ARG A 17 7.69 -13.48 -8.82
N GLY A 18 6.65 -14.31 -8.95
CA GLY A 18 5.55 -14.43 -7.97
C GLY A 18 4.24 -13.78 -8.40
N ASN A 19 4.18 -13.14 -9.59
CA ASN A 19 3.01 -12.44 -10.11
C ASN A 19 2.53 -11.25 -9.24
N GLY A 20 1.50 -10.55 -9.72
CA GLY A 20 0.83 -9.46 -9.02
C GLY A 20 1.28 -8.08 -9.45
N GLN A 21 0.85 -7.06 -8.71
CA GLN A 21 1.17 -5.66 -8.97
C GLN A 21 1.42 -4.90 -7.66
N LEU A 22 2.33 -3.94 -7.72
CA LEU A 22 2.50 -2.90 -6.70
C LEU A 22 1.81 -1.63 -7.16
N ARG A 23 1.01 -1.04 -6.28
CA ARG A 23 0.34 0.24 -6.48
C ARG A 23 0.89 1.23 -5.46
N ARG A 24 1.25 2.43 -5.93
CA ARG A 24 1.69 3.54 -5.08
C ARG A 24 0.98 4.81 -5.52
N GLU A 25 0.21 5.40 -4.62
CA GLU A 25 -0.48 6.66 -4.86
C GLU A 25 -0.29 7.59 -3.67
N ILE A 26 0.01 8.86 -3.94
CA ILE A 26 0.28 9.86 -2.89
C ILE A 26 -0.36 11.19 -3.26
N TRP A 27 -1.03 11.80 -2.29
CA TRP A 27 -1.58 13.14 -2.37
C TRP A 27 -0.95 14.03 -1.31
N ILE A 28 -0.73 15.28 -1.67
CA ILE A 28 -0.20 16.31 -0.78
C ILE A 28 -1.10 17.54 -0.72
N ASP A 29 -1.02 18.26 0.39
CA ASP A 29 -1.63 19.57 0.55
C ASP A 29 -0.81 20.70 -0.12
N ALA A 30 -1.27 21.93 0.07
CA ALA A 30 -0.57 23.13 -0.43
C ALA A 30 0.79 23.41 0.24
N ARG A 31 1.08 22.74 1.36
CA ARG A 31 2.35 22.83 2.10
C ARG A 31 3.28 21.65 1.78
N ASN A 32 2.94 20.83 0.78
CA ASN A 32 3.63 19.59 0.41
C ASN A 32 3.63 18.52 1.51
N GLN A 33 2.65 18.52 2.41
CA GLN A 33 2.48 17.47 3.42
C GLN A 33 1.61 16.36 2.84
N VAL A 34 2.01 15.10 3.04
CA VAL A 34 1.21 13.93 2.62
C VAL A 34 -0.10 13.90 3.41
N THR A 35 -1.23 13.99 2.70
CA THR A 35 -2.57 13.94 3.30
C THR A 35 -3.26 12.62 3.05
N ARG A 36 -2.99 11.98 1.90
CA ARG A 36 -3.53 10.65 1.56
C ARG A 36 -2.50 9.81 0.84
N TYR A 37 -2.60 8.51 1.02
CA TYR A 37 -1.78 7.55 0.30
C TYR A 37 -2.51 6.21 0.12
N ASN A 38 -2.05 5.44 -0.86
CA ASN A 38 -2.46 4.05 -1.07
C ASN A 38 -1.23 3.26 -1.55
N LEU A 39 -0.74 2.37 -0.68
CA LEU A 39 0.31 1.40 -0.96
C LEU A 39 -0.35 0.03 -0.99
N ALA A 40 -0.22 -0.72 -2.08
CA ALA A 40 -0.82 -2.05 -2.16
C ALA A 40 0.01 -3.01 -3.01
N TYR A 41 0.21 -4.22 -2.48
CA TYR A 41 0.55 -5.39 -3.26
C TYR A 41 -0.74 -6.18 -3.53
N ILE A 42 -1.10 -6.31 -4.80
CA ILE A 42 -2.31 -6.98 -5.26
C ILE A 42 -1.88 -8.24 -6.03
N ASN A 43 -2.41 -9.38 -5.63
CA ASN A 43 -2.21 -10.65 -6.33
C ASN A 43 -3.42 -11.57 -6.13
N HIS A 44 -4.29 -11.60 -7.14
CA HIS A 44 -5.51 -12.43 -7.16
C HIS A 44 -5.25 -13.94 -7.05
N ALA A 45 -4.04 -14.40 -7.36
CA ALA A 45 -3.68 -15.81 -7.20
C ALA A 45 -3.40 -16.18 -5.72
N LEU A 46 -3.00 -15.21 -4.89
CA LEU A 46 -2.71 -15.41 -3.48
C LEU A 46 -3.91 -15.08 -2.58
N HIS A 47 -4.72 -14.10 -2.97
CA HIS A 47 -5.90 -13.70 -2.21
C HIS A 47 -6.97 -13.18 -3.16
N SER A 48 -8.23 -13.59 -2.97
CA SER A 48 -9.37 -13.12 -3.78
C SER A 48 -10.23 -12.07 -3.07
N GLY A 49 -10.08 -11.90 -1.75
CA GLY A 49 -10.71 -10.83 -0.98
C GLY A 49 -10.03 -9.48 -1.21
N ASP A 50 -10.67 -8.39 -0.77
CA ASP A 50 -10.14 -7.02 -0.86
C ASP A 50 -9.59 -6.66 -2.26
N ASN A 51 -10.34 -7.03 -3.30
CA ASN A 51 -9.93 -6.88 -4.71
C ASN A 51 -8.52 -7.43 -5.02
N GLY A 52 -8.15 -8.53 -4.36
CA GLY A 52 -6.85 -9.18 -4.50
C GLY A 52 -5.71 -8.54 -3.71
N ARG A 53 -5.98 -7.54 -2.87
CA ARG A 53 -4.96 -6.92 -2.01
C ARG A 53 -4.48 -7.93 -0.97
N VAL A 54 -3.20 -8.26 -1.05
CA VAL A 54 -2.56 -9.20 -0.12
C VAL A 54 -1.96 -8.46 1.05
N VAL A 55 -1.26 -7.35 0.78
CA VAL A 55 -0.79 -6.41 1.80
C VAL A 55 -0.96 -5.00 1.28
N GLY A 56 -1.32 -4.07 2.15
CA GLY A 56 -1.37 -2.66 1.82
C GLY A 56 -1.46 -1.75 3.03
N TYR A 57 -1.22 -0.47 2.80
CA TYR A 57 -1.34 0.59 3.79
C TYR A 57 -2.04 1.76 3.11
N ASP A 58 -3.10 2.25 3.75
CA ASP A 58 -3.79 3.47 3.31
C ASP A 58 -4.44 4.20 4.48
N ASN A 59 -5.00 5.37 4.20
CA ASN A 59 -5.75 6.16 5.16
C ASN A 59 -7.13 6.58 4.66
N GLN A 60 -7.72 5.83 3.72
CA GLN A 60 -8.98 6.19 3.07
C GLN A 60 -10.18 6.20 4.04
N HIS A 61 -10.06 5.54 5.19
CA HIS A 61 -11.10 5.46 6.23
C HIS A 61 -10.94 6.48 7.36
N GLY A 62 -10.11 7.52 7.18
CA GLY A 62 -9.90 8.58 8.17
C GLY A 62 -8.93 8.22 9.29
N PHE A 63 -8.33 7.03 9.24
CA PHE A 63 -7.22 6.60 10.10
C PHE A 63 -6.23 5.75 9.28
N HIS A 64 -4.98 5.71 9.73
CA HIS A 64 -3.92 4.94 9.10
C HIS A 64 -4.10 3.46 9.45
N HIS A 65 -4.12 2.60 8.43
CA HIS A 65 -4.31 1.18 8.66
C HIS A 65 -3.58 0.32 7.63
N ARG A 66 -3.30 -0.89 8.07
CA ARG A 66 -2.73 -1.98 7.30
C ARG A 66 -3.86 -2.91 6.86
N HIS A 67 -3.81 -3.31 5.61
CA HIS A 67 -4.52 -4.45 5.05
C HIS A 67 -3.57 -5.63 4.95
N TYR A 68 -4.00 -6.81 5.40
CA TYR A 68 -3.25 -8.04 5.24
C TYR A 68 -4.20 -9.23 5.05
N PHE A 69 -4.24 -9.78 3.83
CA PHE A 69 -5.19 -10.83 3.42
C PHE A 69 -6.65 -10.52 3.84
N GLY A 70 -7.09 -9.28 3.60
CA GLY A 70 -8.44 -8.81 3.93
C GLY A 70 -8.67 -8.43 5.41
N ALA A 71 -7.70 -8.67 6.30
CA ALA A 71 -7.75 -8.17 7.66
C ALA A 71 -7.27 -6.72 7.72
N ILE A 72 -7.98 -5.87 8.47
CA ILE A 72 -7.66 -4.45 8.67
C ILE A 72 -7.19 -4.24 10.12
N SER A 73 -6.05 -3.58 10.30
CA SER A 73 -5.56 -3.18 11.62
C SER A 73 -5.06 -1.75 11.60
N SER A 74 -5.39 -0.96 12.62
CA SER A 74 -4.83 0.38 12.81
C SER A 74 -3.31 0.33 12.93
N VAL A 75 -2.62 1.34 12.42
CA VAL A 75 -1.17 1.50 12.60
C VAL A 75 -0.89 2.85 13.24
N GLU A 76 0.17 2.90 14.04
CA GLU A 76 0.69 4.18 14.53
C GLU A 76 1.31 4.94 13.35
N PHE A 77 0.92 6.21 13.20
CA PHE A 77 1.43 7.06 12.14
C PHE A 77 2.41 8.08 12.71
N THR A 78 3.68 7.88 12.41
CA THR A 78 4.77 8.80 12.76
C THR A 78 5.13 9.68 11.58
N SER A 79 5.33 9.07 10.41
CA SER A 79 5.54 9.76 9.14
C SER A 79 5.10 8.89 7.96
N PHE A 80 5.01 9.48 6.76
CA PHE A 80 4.74 8.69 5.56
C PHE A 80 5.92 7.77 5.21
N ASP A 81 7.17 8.23 5.41
CA ASP A 81 8.36 7.42 5.14
C ASP A 81 8.36 6.15 6.01
N ASP A 82 7.94 6.24 7.28
CA ASP A 82 7.80 5.08 8.17
C ASP A 82 6.73 4.09 7.68
N ILE A 83 5.66 4.59 7.05
CA ILE A 83 4.63 3.74 6.45
C ILE A 83 5.17 3.03 5.20
N GLU A 84 5.96 3.72 4.38
CA GLU A 84 6.60 3.10 3.22
C GLU A 84 7.57 2.00 3.62
N GLU A 85 8.37 2.22 4.67
CA GLU A 85 9.30 1.22 5.20
C GLU A 85 8.57 -0.01 5.76
N GLN A 86 7.46 0.20 6.50
CA GLN A 86 6.62 -0.89 6.99
C GLN A 86 6.02 -1.71 5.84
N PHE A 87 5.48 -1.03 4.81
CA PHE A 87 4.94 -1.70 3.63
C PHE A 87 6.02 -2.51 2.90
N GLN A 88 7.20 -1.92 2.69
CA GLN A 88 8.33 -2.61 2.03
C GLN A 88 8.79 -3.84 2.82
N THR A 89 8.89 -3.71 4.14
CA THR A 89 9.27 -4.80 5.05
C THR A 89 8.26 -5.94 4.98
N ASP A 90 6.96 -5.64 5.09
CA ASP A 90 5.90 -6.65 5.00
C ASP A 90 5.88 -7.35 3.65
N TRP A 91 5.97 -6.59 2.55
CA TRP A 91 5.94 -7.14 1.20
C TRP A 91 7.16 -8.02 0.93
N THR A 92 8.34 -7.61 1.37
CA THR A 92 9.58 -8.39 1.21
C THR A 92 9.53 -9.66 2.06
N SER A 93 9.02 -9.56 3.29
CA SER A 93 8.86 -10.72 4.19
C SER A 93 7.89 -11.73 3.59
N LEU A 94 6.74 -11.28 3.08
CA LEU A 94 5.79 -12.12 2.36
C LEU A 94 6.47 -12.85 1.18
N ARG A 95 7.23 -12.14 0.36
CA ARG A 95 7.93 -12.74 -0.79
C ARG A 95 9.04 -13.71 -0.42
N SER A 96 9.61 -13.61 0.77
CA SER A 96 10.59 -14.59 1.27
C SER A 96 9.94 -15.89 1.76
N THR A 97 8.63 -15.86 2.02
CA THR A 97 7.85 -17.00 2.51
C THR A 97 7.02 -17.72 1.44
N LEU A 98 6.98 -17.17 0.21
CA LEU A 98 6.27 -17.71 -0.97
C LEU A 98 7.25 -18.43 -1.90
#